data_AF-A0A9P6XSH2-F1
#
_entry.id   AF-A0A9P6XSH2-F1
#
_cell.length_a   1.000
_cell.length_b   1.000
_cell.length_c   1.000
_cell.angle_alpha   90.00
_cell.angle_beta   90.00
_cell.angle_gamma   90.00
#
_symmetry.space_group_name_H-M   'P 1'
#
loop_
_entity.id
_entity.type
_entity.pdbx_description
1 polymer ?
#
loop_
_entity_poly.entity_id
_entity_poly.type
_entity_poly.pdbx_seq_one_letter_code
_entity_poly.pdbx_strand_id
1 'polypeptide(L)'
;MLHSATGFQKDGRSPLLCPVKTFLDYRERRPQCSTTGLFINSSSPNKPLTASTIQGWIFRLLRKSTSETRISIRLIASSLALSSGIPKEDVVTMGNWTNSSTFENHYRREHLSLFDFTNTLITLDKQSYDLFCIRVSHSILEEFHSSLEFLY
;
A
#
# COMPACT_ATOMS: atom_id res chain seq x y z
N MET A 1 -32.35 -15.83 11.21
CA MET A 1 -31.92 -14.62 11.92
C MET A 1 -30.39 -14.68 11.98
N LEU A 2 -29.72 -14.26 10.89
CA LEU A 2 -28.25 -14.27 10.80
C LEU A 2 -27.78 -12.88 11.20
N HIS A 3 -27.08 -12.79 12.33
CA HIS A 3 -26.51 -11.54 12.82
C HIS A 3 -25.49 -11.00 11.80
N SER A 4 -25.76 -9.79 11.32
CA SER A 4 -24.86 -8.99 10.51
C SER A 4 -23.64 -8.61 11.36
N ALA A 5 -22.44 -9.01 10.93
CA ALA A 5 -21.19 -8.53 11.50
C ALA A 5 -20.91 -7.11 11.01
N THR A 6 -21.63 -6.13 11.57
CA THR A 6 -21.24 -4.72 11.53
C THR A 6 -20.27 -4.47 12.67
N GLY A 7 -18.98 -4.30 12.39
CA GLY A 7 -18.03 -3.96 13.44
C GLY A 7 -16.55 -4.09 13.06
N PHE A 8 -16.09 -3.31 12.09
CA PHE A 8 -14.67 -2.93 12.02
C PHE A 8 -14.60 -1.42 11.87
N GLN A 9 -14.76 -0.73 12.99
CA GLN A 9 -14.49 0.69 13.11
C GLN A 9 -13.83 0.91 14.46
N LYS A 10 -12.58 0.43 14.53
CA LYS A 10 -11.63 0.87 15.55
C LYS A 10 -10.72 1.88 14.86
N ASP A 11 -10.65 3.05 15.46
CA ASP A 11 -9.74 4.16 15.15
C ASP A 11 -10.23 5.06 14.02
N GLY A 12 -10.05 6.37 14.17
CA GLY A 12 -10.59 7.43 13.31
C GLY A 12 -10.01 7.49 11.89
N ARG A 13 -9.76 6.35 11.25
CA ARG A 13 -9.29 6.22 9.87
C ARG A 13 -10.47 6.36 8.90
N SER A 14 -10.26 7.14 7.84
CA SER A 14 -11.23 7.35 6.76
C SER A 14 -11.69 6.00 6.18
N PRO A 15 -13.00 5.79 5.92
CA PRO A 15 -13.50 4.58 5.25
C PRO A 15 -12.81 4.29 3.90
N LEU A 16 -12.24 5.32 3.27
CA LEU A 16 -11.47 5.21 2.03
C LEU A 16 -10.12 4.48 2.20
N LEU A 17 -9.63 4.36 3.43
CA LEU A 17 -8.34 3.74 3.73
C LEU A 17 -8.46 2.30 4.23
N CYS A 18 -9.68 1.80 4.45
CA CYS A 18 -9.87 0.45 4.96
C CYS A 18 -9.44 -0.59 3.90
N PRO A 19 -8.39 -1.39 4.15
CA PRO A 19 -7.89 -2.39 3.20
C PRO A 19 -8.97 -3.44 2.87
N VAL A 20 -9.67 -3.92 3.90
CA VAL A 20 -10.77 -4.91 3.77
C VAL A 20 -11.90 -4.35 2.90
N LYS A 21 -12.37 -3.14 3.18
CA LYS A 21 -13.44 -2.51 2.39
C LYS A 21 -13.01 -2.31 0.94
N THR A 22 -11.77 -1.87 0.73
CA THR A 22 -11.19 -1.67 -0.59
C THR A 22 -11.10 -2.98 -1.38
N PHE A 23 -10.67 -4.06 -0.74
CA PHE A 23 -10.64 -5.39 -1.34
C PHE A 23 -12.03 -5.92 -1.69
N LEU A 24 -13.00 -5.77 -0.79
CA LEU A 24 -14.39 -6.17 -1.05
C LEU A 24 -14.97 -5.39 -2.24
N ASP A 25 -14.82 -4.07 -2.24
CA ASP A 25 -15.21 -3.21 -3.37
C ASP A 25 -14.54 -3.61 -4.69
N TYR A 26 -13.25 -3.99 -4.63
CA TYR A 26 -12.52 -4.50 -5.78
C TYR A 26 -13.11 -5.82 -6.29
N ARG A 27 -13.39 -6.76 -5.38
CA ARG A 27 -13.97 -8.06 -5.72
C ARG A 27 -15.34 -7.93 -6.37
N GLU A 28 -16.22 -7.07 -5.86
CA GLU A 28 -17.57 -6.89 -6.41
C GLU A 28 -17.56 -6.26 -7.82
N ARG A 29 -16.60 -5.39 -8.12
CA ARG A 29 -16.45 -4.76 -9.45
C ARG A 29 -15.55 -5.57 -10.40
N ARG A 30 -15.00 -6.70 -9.93
CA ARG A 30 -14.10 -7.54 -10.71
C ARG A 30 -14.85 -8.09 -11.93
N PRO A 31 -14.35 -7.92 -13.17
CA PRO A 31 -14.96 -8.53 -14.33
C PRO A 31 -14.90 -10.06 -14.22
N GLN A 32 -15.92 -10.75 -14.73
CA GLN A 32 -15.90 -12.20 -14.86
C GLN A 32 -14.78 -12.58 -15.83
N CYS A 33 -13.74 -13.22 -15.30
CA CYS A 33 -12.57 -13.63 -16.06
C CYS A 33 -11.95 -14.88 -15.45
N SER A 34 -11.19 -15.62 -16.25
CA SER A 34 -10.60 -16.89 -15.82
C SER A 34 -9.33 -16.73 -14.96
N THR A 35 -8.82 -15.51 -14.81
CA THR A 35 -7.62 -15.26 -14.00
C THR A 35 -7.93 -15.34 -12.51
N THR A 36 -7.09 -16.07 -11.77
CA THR A 36 -7.12 -16.19 -10.31
C THR A 36 -6.26 -15.13 -9.61
N GLY A 37 -5.51 -14.32 -10.37
CA GLY A 37 -4.60 -13.31 -9.81
C GLY A 37 -5.34 -12.17 -9.10
N LEU A 38 -4.71 -11.57 -8.08
CA LEU A 38 -5.27 -10.41 -7.38
C LEU A 38 -5.36 -9.17 -8.28
N PHE A 39 -4.40 -8.99 -9.18
CA PHE A 39 -4.36 -7.87 -10.13
C PHE A 39 -4.82 -8.32 -11.51
N ILE A 40 -5.67 -7.52 -12.14
CA ILE A 40 -6.26 -7.83 -13.45
C ILE A 40 -6.03 -6.67 -14.40
N ASN A 41 -5.80 -7.00 -15.67
CA ASN A 41 -5.78 -6.03 -16.74
C ASN A 41 -7.22 -5.65 -17.13
N SER A 42 -7.65 -4.44 -16.82
CA SER A 42 -9.01 -3.97 -17.11
C SER A 42 -9.36 -3.98 -18.60
N SER A 43 -8.39 -3.71 -19.48
CA SER A 43 -8.60 -3.68 -20.94
C SER A 43 -8.51 -5.06 -21.59
N SER A 44 -7.93 -6.04 -20.90
CA SER A 44 -7.77 -7.41 -21.38
C SER A 44 -7.73 -8.38 -20.19
N PRO A 45 -8.88 -8.70 -19.56
CA PRO A 45 -8.92 -9.42 -18.28
C PRO A 45 -8.21 -10.77 -18.24
N ASN A 46 -8.10 -11.43 -19.39
CA ASN A 46 -7.43 -12.73 -19.52
C ASN A 46 -5.93 -12.62 -19.81
N LYS A 47 -5.39 -11.40 -20.00
CA LYS A 47 -3.94 -11.18 -20.13
C LYS A 47 -3.33 -10.88 -18.77
N PRO A 48 -2.23 -11.55 -18.40
CA PRO A 48 -1.58 -11.32 -17.11
C PRO A 48 -1.04 -9.89 -17.03
N LEU A 49 -1.15 -9.29 -15.85
CA LEU A 49 -0.53 -8.01 -15.58
C LEU A 49 0.94 -8.24 -15.23
N THR A 50 1.83 -7.42 -15.79
CA THR A 50 3.27 -7.56 -15.51
C THR A 50 3.65 -6.83 -14.24
N ALA A 51 4.69 -7.31 -13.54
CA ALA A 51 5.26 -6.61 -12.39
C ALA A 51 5.69 -5.17 -12.75
N SER A 52 6.21 -4.95 -13.96
CA SER A 52 6.58 -3.62 -14.47
C SER A 52 5.39 -2.66 -14.56
N THR A 53 4.19 -3.16 -14.88
CA THR A 53 2.96 -2.35 -14.93
C THR A 53 2.53 -1.93 -13.53
N ILE A 54 2.48 -2.88 -12.58
CA ILE A 54 2.14 -2.61 -11.17
C ILE A 54 3.13 -1.60 -10.59
N GLN A 55 4.43 -1.83 -10.82
CA GLN A 55 5.49 -0.94 -10.42
C GLN A 55 5.25 0.47 -11.00
N GLY A 56 4.97 0.59 -12.29
CA GLY A 56 4.66 1.87 -12.92
C GLY A 56 3.49 2.62 -12.26
N TRP A 57 2.41 1.91 -11.88
CA TRP A 57 1.28 2.51 -11.16
C TRP A 57 1.68 3.01 -9.77
N ILE A 58 2.39 2.18 -9.00
CA ILE A 58 2.90 2.55 -7.67
C ILE A 58 3.80 3.79 -7.78
N PHE A 59 4.75 3.82 -8.71
CA PHE A 59 5.64 4.95 -8.88
C PHE A 59 4.90 6.24 -9.25
N ARG A 60 3.88 6.17 -10.11
CA ARG A 60 3.05 7.33 -10.45
C ARG A 60 2.31 7.88 -9.22
N LEU A 61 1.88 7.02 -8.31
CA LEU A 61 1.25 7.43 -7.05
C LEU A 61 2.26 8.10 -6.12
N LEU A 62 3.41 7.47 -5.90
CA LEU A 62 4.43 8.03 -5.01
C LEU A 62 4.94 9.40 -5.50
N ARG A 63 5.10 9.56 -6.82
CA ARG A 63 5.49 10.83 -7.45
C ARG A 63 4.50 11.97 -7.26
N LYS A 64 3.24 11.68 -6.92
CA LYS A 64 2.27 12.71 -6.57
C LYS A 64 2.51 13.32 -5.19
N SER A 65 3.24 12.61 -4.32
CA SER A 65 3.49 13.01 -2.93
C SER A 65 4.92 13.53 -2.69
N THR A 66 5.85 13.28 -3.62
CA THR A 66 7.24 13.72 -3.48
C THR A 66 7.97 13.84 -4.82
N SER A 67 8.92 14.78 -4.90
CA SER A 67 9.86 14.93 -6.02
C SER A 67 11.10 14.05 -5.88
N GLU A 68 11.29 13.38 -4.74
CA GLU A 68 12.45 12.54 -4.45
C GLU A 68 12.66 11.46 -5.50
N THR A 69 13.91 11.25 -5.90
CA THR A 69 14.24 10.25 -6.91
C THR A 69 14.53 8.90 -6.27
N ARG A 70 14.32 7.80 -7.00
CA ARG A 70 14.59 6.43 -6.52
C ARG A 70 13.81 6.03 -5.26
N ILE A 71 12.64 6.64 -5.03
CA ILE A 71 11.71 6.21 -3.99
C ILE A 71 11.18 4.80 -4.26
N SER A 72 10.87 4.06 -3.22
CA SER A 72 10.19 2.77 -3.32
C SER A 72 9.29 2.59 -2.11
N ILE A 73 8.32 1.70 -2.22
CA ILE A 73 7.43 1.34 -1.10
C ILE A 73 8.25 0.93 0.13
N ARG A 74 9.27 0.09 -0.07
CA ARG A 74 10.11 -0.41 1.02
C ARG A 74 10.81 0.72 1.77
N LEU A 75 11.32 1.72 1.04
CA LEU A 75 11.96 2.90 1.64
C LEU A 75 10.99 3.70 2.53
N ILE A 76 9.78 3.92 2.02
CA ILE A 76 8.76 4.70 2.72
C ILE A 76 8.30 3.94 3.96
N ALA A 77 7.94 2.67 3.80
CA ALA A 77 7.48 1.82 4.89
C ALA A 77 8.53 1.69 6.00
N SER A 78 9.79 1.47 5.66
CA SER A 78 10.85 1.38 6.67
C SER A 78 11.10 2.71 7.38
N SER A 79 10.98 3.83 6.67
CA SER A 79 11.15 5.16 7.27
C SER A 79 10.00 5.50 8.22
N LEU A 80 8.77 5.12 7.86
CA LEU A 80 7.59 5.26 8.72
C LEU A 80 7.66 4.34 9.95
N ALA A 81 8.13 3.11 9.79
CA ALA A 81 8.31 2.18 10.90
C ALA A 81 9.34 2.73 11.91
N LEU A 82 10.48 3.22 11.41
CA LEU A 82 11.50 3.85 12.26
C LEU A 82 10.97 5.11 12.96
N SER A 83 10.24 5.99 12.26
CA SER A 83 9.65 7.19 12.88
C SER A 83 8.58 6.87 13.92
N SER A 84 7.97 5.69 13.82
CA SER A 84 7.00 5.17 14.79
C SER A 84 7.66 4.45 15.98
N GLY A 85 9.00 4.44 16.05
CA GLY A 85 9.75 3.84 17.15
C GLY A 85 9.97 2.32 17.01
N ILE A 86 9.65 1.71 15.87
CA ILE A 86 9.95 0.30 15.64
C ILE A 86 11.48 0.11 15.61
N PRO A 87 12.04 -0.83 16.40
CA PRO A 87 13.46 -1.09 16.43
C PRO A 87 14.02 -1.41 15.04
N LYS A 88 15.19 -0.86 14.71
CA LYS A 88 15.85 -1.10 13.42
C LYS A 88 16.01 -2.59 13.11
N GLU A 89 16.38 -3.43 14.08
CA GLU A 89 16.56 -4.87 13.86
C GLU A 89 15.25 -5.57 13.49
N ASP A 90 14.12 -5.09 14.02
CA ASP A 90 12.79 -5.57 13.67
C ASP A 90 12.43 -5.14 12.24
N VAL A 91 12.67 -3.86 11.90
CA VAL A 91 12.48 -3.37 10.52
C VAL A 91 13.36 -4.17 9.55
N VAL A 92 14.58 -4.54 9.95
CA VAL A 92 15.50 -5.32 9.12
C VAL A 92 15.01 -6.74 8.88
N THR A 93 14.56 -7.38 9.95
CA THR A 93 14.03 -8.74 9.94
C THR A 93 12.75 -8.80 9.11
N MET A 94 11.81 -7.90 9.35
CA MET A 94 10.52 -7.86 8.64
C MET A 94 10.68 -7.38 7.18
N GLY A 95 11.66 -6.52 6.92
CA GLY A 95 12.07 -6.12 5.58
C GLY A 95 12.75 -7.24 4.78
N ASN A 96 13.07 -8.37 5.42
CA ASN A 96 13.80 -9.49 4.83
C ASN A 96 15.10 -9.04 4.14
N TRP A 97 15.87 -8.15 4.78
CA TRP A 97 17.21 -7.81 4.30
C TRP A 97 18.24 -8.77 4.88
N THR A 98 19.17 -9.19 4.02
CA THR A 98 20.20 -10.17 4.37
C THR A 98 21.13 -9.68 5.49
N ASN A 99 21.33 -8.37 5.63
CA ASN A 99 22.07 -7.79 6.74
C ASN A 99 21.66 -6.33 6.99
N SER A 100 21.92 -5.84 8.20
CA SER A 100 21.61 -4.46 8.59
C SER A 100 22.39 -3.42 7.78
N SER A 101 23.57 -3.73 7.25
CA SER A 101 24.36 -2.78 6.46
C SER A 101 23.68 -2.45 5.13
N THR A 102 23.07 -3.43 4.47
CA THR A 102 22.26 -3.21 3.25
C THR A 102 21.10 -2.26 3.55
N PHE A 103 20.42 -2.44 4.68
CA PHE A 103 19.36 -1.54 5.10
C PHE A 103 19.87 -0.11 5.31
N GLU A 104 20.90 0.06 6.12
CA GLU A 104 21.45 1.37 6.45
C GLU A 104 21.93 2.13 5.21
N ASN A 105 22.67 1.46 4.31
CA ASN A 105 23.28 2.12 3.16
C ASN A 105 22.28 2.43 2.03
N HIS A 106 21.27 1.58 1.84
CA HIS A 106 20.39 1.68 0.68
C HIS A 106 18.96 2.05 1.02
N TYR A 107 18.50 1.76 2.25
CA TYR A 107 17.09 1.82 2.61
C TYR A 107 16.72 2.80 3.73
N ARG A 108 17.67 3.19 4.59
CA ARG A 108 17.40 4.19 5.63
C ARG A 108 17.34 5.60 5.04
N ARG A 109 16.15 6.21 5.08
CA ARG A 109 15.87 7.56 4.59
C ARG A 109 14.93 8.30 5.54
N GLU A 110 15.48 8.79 6.65
CA GLU A 110 14.69 9.38 7.75
C GLU A 110 13.75 10.51 7.30
N HIS A 111 14.16 11.30 6.31
CA HIS A 111 13.36 12.39 5.76
C HIS A 111 12.09 11.94 5.04
N LEU A 112 11.99 10.67 4.63
CA LEU A 112 10.79 10.17 3.94
C LEU A 112 9.57 10.08 4.87
N SER A 113 9.79 9.99 6.19
CA SER A 113 8.70 10.01 7.18
C SER A 113 7.97 11.36 7.25
N LEU A 114 8.57 12.42 6.70
CA LEU A 114 8.00 13.77 6.69
C LEU A 114 6.93 13.94 5.59
N PHE A 115 6.89 13.04 4.60
CA PHE A 115 5.92 13.13 3.52
C PHE A 115 4.60 12.49 3.93
N ASP A 116 3.53 13.27 3.86
CA ASP A 116 2.18 12.78 4.07
C ASP A 116 1.63 12.12 2.79
N PHE A 117 2.12 10.90 2.53
CA PHE A 117 1.70 10.10 1.39
C PHE A 117 0.19 9.80 1.44
N THR A 118 -0.34 9.53 2.62
CA THR A 118 -1.73 9.12 2.83
C THR A 118 -2.71 10.23 2.48
N ASN A 119 -2.55 11.43 3.05
CA ASN A 119 -3.49 12.53 2.79
C ASN A 119 -3.33 13.10 1.37
N THR A 120 -2.13 13.07 0.79
CA THR A 120 -1.93 13.47 -0.61
C THR A 120 -2.71 12.56 -1.55
N LEU A 121 -2.67 11.24 -1.34
CA LEU A 121 -3.37 10.28 -2.19
C LEU A 121 -4.90 10.31 -2.00
N ILE A 122 -5.39 10.47 -0.76
CA ILE A 122 -6.83 10.62 -0.49
C ILE A 122 -7.41 11.85 -1.19
N THR A 123 -6.68 12.96 -1.18
CA THR A 123 -7.14 14.22 -1.79
C THR A 123 -7.24 14.10 -3.31
N LEU A 124 -6.37 13.28 -3.93
CA LEU A 124 -6.38 13.02 -5.36
C LEU A 124 -7.49 12.06 -5.80
N ASP A 125 -7.86 11.07 -4.97
CA ASP A 125 -9.00 10.17 -5.23
C ASP A 125 -10.32 10.95 -5.33
N LYS A 126 -10.48 12.01 -4.52
CA LYS A 126 -11.66 12.90 -4.56
C LYS A 126 -11.79 13.71 -5.86
N GLN A 127 -10.72 13.79 -6.67
CA GLN A 127 -10.68 14.60 -7.90
C GLN A 127 -10.57 13.78 -9.19
N SER A 128 -10.41 12.45 -9.12
CA SER A 128 -10.03 11.64 -10.30
C SER A 128 -10.94 10.40 -10.48
N TYR A 129 -11.83 10.45 -11.48
CA TYR A 129 -12.84 9.44 -11.80
C TYR A 129 -12.32 8.12 -12.41
N ASP A 130 -11.01 7.84 -12.39
CA ASP A 130 -10.39 6.76 -13.18
C ASP A 130 -9.54 5.76 -12.35
N LEU A 131 -9.89 5.56 -11.07
CA LEU A 131 -8.95 5.03 -10.07
C LEU A 131 -9.24 3.63 -9.49
N PHE A 132 -9.88 2.74 -10.24
CA PHE A 132 -10.11 1.37 -9.76
C PHE A 132 -8.82 0.59 -9.45
N CYS A 133 -7.75 0.81 -10.24
CA CYS A 133 -6.46 0.15 -10.03
C CYS A 133 -5.61 0.75 -8.90
N ILE A 134 -5.84 2.02 -8.53
CA ILE A 134 -5.04 2.73 -7.53
C ILE A 134 -5.49 2.38 -6.11
N ARG A 135 -6.78 2.13 -5.91
CA ARG A 135 -7.33 1.66 -4.62
C ARG A 135 -6.66 0.37 -4.14
N VAL A 136 -6.38 -0.57 -5.03
CA VAL A 136 -5.73 -1.85 -4.68
C VAL A 136 -4.28 -1.65 -4.21
N SER A 137 -3.54 -0.71 -4.79
CA SER A 137 -2.15 -0.44 -4.36
C SER A 137 -2.05 0.16 -2.96
N HIS A 138 -3.04 0.93 -2.51
CA HIS A 138 -3.07 1.50 -1.16
C HIS A 138 -3.33 0.44 -0.07
N SER A 139 -4.20 -0.53 -0.36
CA SER A 139 -4.48 -1.66 0.54
C SER A 139 -3.23 -2.50 0.86
N ILE A 140 -2.28 -2.59 -0.08
CA ILE A 140 -1.04 -3.37 0.05
C ILE A 140 0.01 -2.62 0.88
N LEU A 141 0.01 -1.30 0.83
CA LEU A 141 0.87 -0.47 1.69
C LEU A 141 0.47 -0.57 3.16
N GLU A 142 -0.83 -0.58 3.43
CA GLU A 142 -1.36 -0.76 4.78
C GLU A 142 -1.33 -2.20 5.28
N GLU A 143 -1.22 -3.21 4.41
CA GLU A 143 -1.00 -4.60 4.85
C GLU A 143 0.41 -4.76 5.46
N PHE A 144 1.40 -4.01 4.96
CA PHE A 144 2.72 -3.88 5.59
C PHE A 144 2.66 -3.09 6.90
N HIS A 145 1.81 -2.06 7.01
CA HIS A 145 1.66 -1.27 8.24
C HIS A 145 0.83 -2.00 9.32
N SER A 146 -0.26 -2.66 8.95
CA SER A 146 -1.10 -3.47 9.84
C SER A 146 -0.36 -4.73 10.31
N SER A 147 0.48 -5.36 9.47
CA SER A 147 1.32 -6.48 9.93
C SER A 147 2.32 -6.07 11.02
N LEU A 148 2.63 -4.78 11.16
CA LEU A 148 3.42 -4.23 12.26
C LEU A 148 2.56 -3.93 13.50
N GLU A 149 1.31 -3.48 13.33
CA GLU A 149 0.35 -3.24 14.43
C GLU A 149 -0.17 -4.54 15.07
N PHE A 150 -0.16 -5.69 14.37
CA PHE A 150 -0.64 -6.98 14.91
C PHE A 150 0.42 -7.81 15.68
N LEU A 151 1.63 -7.29 15.87
CA LEU A 151 2.70 -7.92 16.66
C LEU A 151 2.87 -7.34 18.07
N TYR A 152 1.90 -6.53 18.54
CA TYR A 152 1.75 -6.15 19.95
C TYR A 152 0.29 -6.29 20.42
#